data_AF-A0A396IGX1-F1
#
_entry.id   AF-A0A396IGX1-F1
#
_cell.length_a   1.000
_cell.length_b   1.000
_cell.length_c   1.000
_cell.angle_alpha   90.00
_cell.angle_beta   90.00
_cell.angle_gamma   90.00
#
_symmetry.space_group_name_H-M   'P 1'
#
loop_
_entity.id
_entity.type
_entity.pdbx_description
1 polymer ?
#
loop_
_entity_poly.entity_id
_entity_poly.type
_entity_poly.pdbx_seq_one_letter_code
_entity_poly.pdbx_strand_id
1 'polypeptide(L)'
;MLLLGRSLKPGSVVAACNFANAKSFIRYTVSKNYTIHGWELGNELCGKGIGISISPYQYANDATILRNIVQEVYREVVQKPLIIAPGGFFDANWFKKFLNRSEKLADVVTHHIYNLGPGVDDHITEKILDPTYLDGVAGTFSSLKNVLQRSSTTAKAWVGEAGGAWNSGHHLVSDAFVNSFWYFDQLGMSATYSTKTYCRQTLIGGTTVFSALLWH
;
A
#
# COMPACT_ATOMS: atom_id res chain seq x y z
N MET A 1 -8.22 5.43 6.06
CA MET A 1 -8.87 6.74 6.34
C MET A 1 -9.92 6.98 5.26
N LEU A 2 -11.21 6.81 5.57
CA LEU A 2 -12.30 6.96 4.62
C LEU A 2 -12.64 8.45 4.44
N LEU A 3 -12.86 8.87 3.19
CA LEU A 3 -13.48 10.14 2.84
C LEU A 3 -14.95 10.13 3.32
N LEU A 4 -15.18 10.27 4.62
CA LEU A 4 -16.52 10.32 5.18
C LEU A 4 -17.21 11.62 4.77
N GLY A 5 -18.36 11.50 4.11
CA GLY A 5 -19.35 12.58 3.99
C GLY A 5 -19.61 13.15 2.59
N ARG A 6 -19.12 12.55 1.50
CA ARG A 6 -19.46 13.00 0.13
C ARG A 6 -19.72 11.82 -0.79
N SER A 7 -20.80 11.88 -1.57
CA SER A 7 -21.02 10.99 -2.71
C SER A 7 -19.91 11.26 -3.73
N LEU A 8 -18.92 10.39 -3.74
CA LEU A 8 -17.81 10.46 -4.69
C LEU A 8 -18.28 9.76 -5.96
N LYS A 9 -18.55 10.54 -7.00
CA LYS A 9 -18.81 9.98 -8.34
C LYS A 9 -17.53 9.29 -8.83
N PRO A 10 -17.63 8.18 -9.58
CA PRO A 10 -16.47 7.55 -10.21
C PRO A 10 -15.68 8.59 -11.02
N GLY A 11 -14.36 8.65 -10.83
CA GLY A 11 -13.48 9.59 -11.52
C GLY A 11 -12.36 10.19 -10.67
N SER A 12 -11.76 11.27 -11.18
CA SER A 12 -10.72 12.03 -10.48
C SER A 12 -11.34 13.08 -9.56
N VAL A 13 -10.96 13.07 -8.28
CA VAL A 13 -11.49 13.99 -7.27
C VAL A 13 -10.43 15.04 -6.91
N VAL A 14 -10.83 16.32 -6.95
CA VAL A 14 -9.98 17.49 -6.63
C VAL A 14 -10.42 18.16 -5.32
N ALA A 15 -11.10 17.44 -4.44
CA ALA A 15 -11.53 17.96 -3.14
C ALA A 15 -10.48 17.64 -2.06
N ALA A 16 -10.05 18.67 -1.31
CA ALA A 16 -9.10 18.51 -0.21
C ALA A 16 -9.64 17.54 0.86
N CYS A 17 -8.78 16.67 1.38
CA CYS A 17 -9.15 15.72 2.42
C CYS A 17 -9.42 16.45 3.76
N ASN A 18 -10.50 16.08 4.46
CA ASN A 18 -10.77 16.59 5.80
C ASN A 18 -10.13 15.66 6.86
N PHE A 19 -9.10 16.17 7.53
CA PHE A 19 -8.33 15.43 8.52
C PHE A 19 -8.87 15.51 9.95
N ALA A 20 -10.00 16.18 10.22
CA ALA A 20 -10.51 16.34 11.57
C ALA A 20 -10.77 15.00 12.28
N ASN A 21 -11.38 14.03 11.57
CA ASN A 21 -11.62 12.69 12.11
C ASN A 21 -10.29 11.94 12.37
N ALA A 22 -9.37 11.99 11.41
CA ALA A 22 -8.06 11.35 11.52
C ALA A 22 -7.26 11.91 12.72
N LYS A 23 -7.19 13.23 12.85
CA LYS A 23 -6.52 13.89 13.97
C LYS A 23 -7.13 13.52 15.32
N SER A 24 -8.47 13.44 15.39
CA SER A 24 -9.16 12.98 16.60
C SER A 24 -8.81 11.53 16.94
N PHE A 25 -8.83 10.63 15.96
CA PHE A 25 -8.47 9.22 16.15
C PHE A 25 -7.01 9.04 16.58
N ILE A 26 -6.07 9.73 15.94
CA ILE A 26 -4.66 9.70 16.30
C ILE A 26 -4.46 10.19 17.75
N ARG A 27 -5.09 11.32 18.13
CA ARG A 27 -5.05 11.82 19.52
C ARG A 27 -5.60 10.82 20.52
N TYR A 28 -6.66 10.12 20.16
CA TYR A 28 -7.23 9.06 20.99
C TYR A 28 -6.25 7.90 21.18
N THR A 29 -5.56 7.44 20.13
CA THR A 29 -4.56 6.37 20.29
C THR A 29 -3.41 6.76 21.22
N VAL A 30 -2.95 8.01 21.15
CA VAL A 30 -1.93 8.55 22.05
C VAL A 30 -2.45 8.65 23.48
N SER A 31 -3.69 9.13 23.70
CA SER A 31 -4.26 9.23 25.04
C SER A 31 -4.51 7.87 25.70
N LYS A 32 -4.66 6.82 24.90
CA LYS A 32 -4.73 5.42 25.36
C LYS A 32 -3.38 4.73 25.47
N ASN A 33 -2.28 5.43 25.20
CA ASN A 33 -0.92 4.91 25.20
C ASN A 33 -0.77 3.68 24.27
N TYR A 34 -1.49 3.65 23.16
CA TYR A 34 -1.36 2.60 22.16
C TYR A 34 -0.11 2.83 21.33
N THR A 35 0.68 1.76 21.15
CA THR A 35 1.82 1.78 20.25
C THR A 35 1.33 1.62 18.82
N ILE A 36 1.49 2.67 18.03
CA ILE A 36 1.18 2.66 16.60
C ILE A 36 2.51 2.77 15.85
N HIS A 37 2.77 1.84 14.95
CA HIS A 37 4.04 1.79 14.21
C HIS A 37 4.01 2.62 12.92
N GLY A 38 2.83 2.84 12.34
CA GLY A 38 2.69 3.60 11.12
C GLY A 38 1.26 4.04 10.85
N TRP A 39 1.14 5.14 10.10
CA TRP A 39 -0.12 5.67 9.60
C TRP A 39 -0.09 5.66 8.08
N GLU A 40 -1.13 5.06 7.48
CA GLU A 40 -1.33 5.04 6.05
C GLU A 40 -2.58 5.84 5.66
N LEU A 41 -2.49 6.54 4.52
CA LEU A 41 -3.55 7.39 4.01
C LEU A 41 -4.21 6.78 2.76
N GLY A 42 -5.48 6.39 2.88
CA GLY A 42 -6.26 5.90 1.74
C GLY A 42 -5.87 4.48 1.30
N ASN A 43 -6.68 3.90 0.41
CA ASN A 43 -6.46 2.57 -0.15
C ASN A 43 -6.83 2.60 -1.63
N GLU A 44 -5.92 2.17 -2.50
CA GLU A 44 -6.11 2.07 -3.95
C GLU A 44 -6.57 3.37 -4.61
N LEU A 45 -6.03 4.51 -4.16
CA LEU A 45 -6.34 5.83 -4.71
C LEU A 45 -5.26 6.34 -5.70
N CYS A 46 -4.12 5.66 -5.79
CA CYS A 46 -3.02 6.02 -6.68
C CYS A 46 -3.14 5.37 -8.07
N GLY A 47 -2.40 5.92 -9.04
CA GLY A 47 -2.43 5.42 -10.42
C GLY A 47 -3.83 5.56 -11.03
N LYS A 48 -4.37 4.44 -11.54
CA LYS A 48 -5.74 4.38 -12.08
C LYS A 48 -6.81 4.37 -10.98
N GLY A 49 -6.44 4.03 -9.75
CA GLY A 49 -7.35 3.83 -8.63
C GLY A 49 -8.33 2.66 -8.81
N ILE A 50 -8.97 2.25 -7.72
CA ILE A 50 -10.13 1.34 -7.74
C ILE A 50 -11.37 2.15 -7.32
N GLY A 51 -12.27 2.38 -8.27
CA GLY A 51 -13.44 3.25 -8.12
C GLY A 51 -13.12 4.75 -8.20
N ILE A 52 -12.15 5.22 -7.41
CA ILE A 52 -11.73 6.63 -7.34
C ILE A 52 -10.21 6.73 -7.45
N SER A 53 -9.75 7.69 -8.25
CA SER A 53 -8.32 8.04 -8.34
C SER A 53 -8.10 9.46 -7.80
N ILE A 54 -7.00 9.67 -7.10
CA ILE A 54 -6.54 11.00 -6.68
C ILE A 54 -5.24 11.31 -7.43
N SER A 55 -5.11 12.58 -7.85
CA SER A 55 -3.88 13.02 -8.52
C SER A 55 -2.66 12.88 -7.59
N PRO A 56 -1.46 12.63 -8.13
CA PRO A 56 -0.26 12.50 -7.30
C PRO A 56 0.04 13.79 -6.51
N TYR A 57 -0.37 14.95 -7.03
CA TYR A 57 -0.22 16.25 -6.36
C TYR A 57 -1.10 16.36 -5.12
N GLN A 58 -2.39 16.01 -5.26
CA GLN A 58 -3.32 16.05 -4.15
C GLN A 58 -2.93 15.03 -3.08
N TYR A 59 -2.57 13.81 -3.47
CA TYR A 59 -2.11 12.78 -2.55
C TYR A 59 -0.86 13.22 -1.77
N ALA A 60 0.13 13.83 -2.44
CA ALA A 60 1.33 14.36 -1.77
C ALA A 60 1.00 15.47 -0.75
N ASN A 61 0.06 16.36 -1.09
CA ASN A 61 -0.41 17.39 -0.15
C ASN A 61 -1.08 16.73 1.07
N ASP A 62 -1.96 15.75 0.85
CA ASP A 62 -2.66 15.06 1.91
C ASP A 62 -1.70 14.26 2.81
N ALA A 63 -0.70 13.58 2.23
CA ALA A 63 0.36 12.90 2.99
C ALA A 63 1.19 13.88 3.84
N THR A 64 1.46 15.09 3.32
CA THR A 64 2.15 16.15 4.07
C THR A 64 1.32 16.62 5.25
N ILE A 65 0.01 16.82 5.07
CA ILE A 65 -0.90 17.20 6.15
C ILE A 65 -0.94 16.10 7.23
N LEU A 66 -1.03 14.83 6.83
CA LEU A 66 -0.98 13.71 7.77
C LEU A 66 0.33 13.71 8.58
N ARG A 67 1.48 13.89 7.91
CA ARG A 67 2.78 13.98 8.58
C ARG A 67 2.80 15.09 9.63
N ASN A 68 2.30 16.28 9.30
CA ASN A 68 2.25 17.41 10.23
C ASN A 68 1.35 17.10 11.44
N ILE A 69 0.21 16.45 11.22
CA ILE A 69 -0.68 16.01 12.31
C ILE A 69 0.03 15.00 13.21
N VAL A 70 0.71 14.01 12.63
CA VAL A 70 1.47 13.01 13.39
C VAL A 70 2.58 13.71 14.19
N GLN A 71 3.33 14.62 13.60
CA GLN A 71 4.38 15.38 14.31
C GLN A 71 3.82 16.22 15.45
N GLU A 72 2.67 16.86 15.27
CA GLU A 72 1.99 17.65 16.30
C GLU A 72 1.50 16.76 17.46
N VAL A 73 0.79 15.67 17.15
CA VAL A 73 0.12 14.84 18.15
C VAL A 73 1.11 13.96 18.91
N TYR A 74 2.16 13.48 18.25
CA TYR A 74 3.24 12.69 18.86
C TYR A 74 4.42 13.55 19.31
N ARG A 75 4.24 14.86 19.55
CA ARG A 75 5.35 15.77 19.91
C ARG A 75 6.12 15.33 21.16
N GLU A 76 5.41 14.82 22.18
CA GLU A 76 5.98 14.32 23.44
C GLU A 76 6.26 12.80 23.42
N VAL A 77 5.96 12.12 22.32
CA VAL A 77 6.19 10.69 22.18
C VAL A 77 7.57 10.46 21.57
N VAL A 78 8.39 9.65 22.25
CA VAL A 78 9.77 9.37 21.85
C VAL A 78 9.81 8.73 20.47
N GLN A 79 9.07 7.62 20.29
CA GLN A 79 8.99 6.93 19.00
C GLN A 79 7.80 7.46 18.21
N LYS A 80 8.07 8.15 17.10
CA LYS A 80 7.04 8.59 16.17
C LYS A 80 6.69 7.47 15.18
N PRO A 81 5.41 7.27 14.84
CA PRO A 81 4.99 6.31 13.81
C PRO A 81 5.48 6.75 12.43
N LEU A 82 5.66 5.77 11.55
CA LEU A 82 5.99 5.98 10.14
C LEU A 82 4.81 6.60 9.38
N ILE A 83 5.11 7.41 8.36
CA ILE A 83 4.15 7.80 7.33
C ILE A 83 4.31 6.85 6.14
N ILE A 84 3.24 6.12 5.81
CA ILE A 84 3.20 5.11 4.75
C ILE A 84 2.32 5.64 3.62
N ALA A 85 2.88 5.77 2.41
CA ALA A 85 2.14 6.22 1.24
C ALA A 85 2.90 5.97 -0.08
N PRO A 86 2.20 5.66 -1.19
CA PRO A 86 0.75 5.55 -1.31
C PRO A 86 0.24 4.11 -1.11
N GLY A 87 -0.99 3.94 -0.66
CA GLY A 87 -1.69 2.66 -0.68
C GLY A 87 -2.34 2.41 -2.04
N GLY A 88 -1.84 1.44 -2.81
CA GLY A 88 -2.44 1.00 -4.08
C GLY A 88 -1.44 0.44 -5.11
N PHE A 89 -1.89 0.27 -6.34
CA PHE A 89 -1.07 -0.31 -7.41
C PHE A 89 -0.04 0.67 -7.96
N PHE A 90 1.14 0.14 -8.31
CA PHE A 90 2.23 0.92 -8.84
C PHE A 90 1.91 1.46 -10.25
N ASP A 91 2.06 2.78 -10.41
CA ASP A 91 2.11 3.46 -11.71
C ASP A 91 3.35 4.34 -11.76
N ALA A 92 4.27 4.05 -12.67
CA ALA A 92 5.59 4.69 -12.68
C ALA A 92 5.52 6.22 -12.82
N ASN A 93 4.57 6.75 -13.60
CA ASN A 93 4.46 8.19 -13.82
C ASN A 93 3.79 8.88 -12.63
N TRP A 94 2.78 8.26 -12.04
CA TRP A 94 2.11 8.72 -10.85
C TRP A 94 3.09 8.78 -9.67
N PHE A 95 3.84 7.69 -9.43
CA PHE A 95 4.79 7.60 -8.32
C PHE A 95 5.94 8.59 -8.45
N LYS A 96 6.49 8.77 -9.66
CA LYS A 96 7.49 9.83 -9.92
C LYS A 96 6.94 11.21 -9.59
N LYS A 97 5.74 11.54 -10.06
CA LYS A 97 5.10 12.85 -9.78
C LYS A 97 4.81 13.05 -8.30
N PHE A 98 4.39 12.00 -7.60
CA PHE A 98 4.14 12.01 -6.16
C PHE A 98 5.45 12.32 -5.40
N LEU A 99 6.50 11.53 -5.65
CA LEU A 99 7.78 11.66 -4.96
C LEU A 99 8.52 12.97 -5.26
N ASN A 100 8.35 13.55 -6.45
CA ASN A 100 8.98 14.82 -6.82
C ASN A 100 8.43 16.03 -6.06
N ARG A 101 7.39 15.88 -5.22
CA ARG A 101 6.78 17.01 -4.50
C ARG A 101 7.57 17.42 -3.26
N SER A 102 8.18 16.47 -2.56
CA SER A 102 8.98 16.73 -1.36
C SER A 102 9.78 15.49 -0.99
N GLU A 103 10.97 15.71 -0.44
CA GLU A 103 11.86 14.64 0.05
C GLU A 103 11.26 13.86 1.21
N LYS A 104 10.42 14.53 2.02
CA LYS A 104 9.89 14.05 3.30
C LYS A 104 8.39 13.78 3.24
N LEU A 105 7.88 13.26 2.12
CA LEU A 105 6.46 12.91 2.01
C LEU A 105 6.12 11.70 2.89
N ALA A 106 6.81 10.59 2.65
CA ALA A 106 6.58 9.32 3.33
C ALA A 106 7.91 8.75 3.84
N ASP A 107 7.85 7.99 4.93
CA ASP A 107 8.99 7.21 5.42
C ASP A 107 9.04 5.84 4.69
N VAL A 108 7.90 5.42 4.17
CA VAL A 108 7.71 4.18 3.40
C VAL A 108 6.88 4.46 2.16
N VAL A 109 7.31 3.93 1.02
CA VAL A 109 6.54 3.90 -0.22
C VAL A 109 6.02 2.49 -0.47
N THR A 110 4.70 2.35 -0.49
CA THR A 110 4.01 1.07 -0.66
C THR A 110 3.51 0.87 -2.10
N HIS A 111 3.34 -0.39 -2.48
CA HIS A 111 2.54 -0.80 -3.64
C HIS A 111 1.80 -2.12 -3.36
N HIS A 112 0.72 -2.37 -4.09
CA HIS A 112 -0.08 -3.59 -3.99
C HIS A 112 0.32 -4.60 -5.07
N ILE A 113 0.25 -5.90 -4.76
CA ILE A 113 0.57 -7.00 -5.68
C ILE A 113 -0.56 -8.04 -5.72
N TYR A 114 -1.21 -8.11 -6.88
CA TYR A 114 -2.08 -9.23 -7.24
C TYR A 114 -1.81 -9.57 -8.71
N ASN A 115 -0.89 -10.49 -8.96
CA ASN A 115 -0.40 -10.80 -10.31
C ASN A 115 -1.00 -12.09 -10.91
N LEU A 116 -1.84 -12.84 -10.19
CA LEU A 116 -2.40 -14.11 -10.68
C LEU A 116 -3.76 -13.97 -11.39
N GLY A 117 -4.43 -12.83 -11.28
CA GLY A 117 -5.74 -12.63 -11.88
C GLY A 117 -6.89 -12.56 -10.88
N PRO A 118 -8.14 -12.58 -11.35
CA PRO A 118 -9.31 -12.63 -10.48
C PRO A 118 -9.48 -14.02 -9.88
N GLY A 119 -9.97 -14.11 -8.65
CA GLY A 119 -10.24 -15.38 -7.96
C GLY A 119 -11.24 -16.30 -8.65
N VAL A 120 -12.01 -15.81 -9.63
CA VAL A 120 -12.93 -16.63 -10.45
C VAL A 120 -12.22 -17.40 -11.57
N ASP A 121 -10.93 -17.16 -11.78
CA ASP A 121 -10.16 -17.83 -12.83
C ASP A 121 -9.76 -19.23 -12.40
N ASP A 122 -10.24 -20.25 -13.13
CA ASP A 122 -9.95 -21.66 -12.86
C ASP A 122 -8.50 -22.05 -13.22
N HIS A 123 -7.76 -21.19 -13.93
CA HIS A 123 -6.39 -21.45 -14.37
C HIS A 123 -5.30 -20.83 -13.49
N ILE A 124 -5.63 -20.46 -12.25
CA ILE A 124 -4.65 -19.85 -11.32
C ILE A 124 -3.52 -20.84 -10.98
N THR A 125 -3.81 -22.13 -10.88
CA THR A 125 -2.80 -23.15 -10.57
C THR A 125 -1.72 -23.20 -11.64
N GLU A 126 -2.09 -23.18 -12.92
CA GLU A 126 -1.19 -23.21 -14.06
C GLU A 126 -0.28 -21.97 -14.06
N LYS A 127 -0.83 -20.81 -13.72
CA LYS A 127 -0.06 -19.56 -13.58
C LYS A 127 0.92 -19.59 -12.42
N ILE A 128 0.55 -20.21 -11.29
CA ILE A 128 1.45 -20.37 -10.14
C ILE A 128 2.61 -21.30 -10.49
N LEU A 129 2.37 -22.32 -11.30
CA LEU A 129 3.37 -23.32 -11.70
C LEU A 129 4.19 -22.91 -12.94
N ASP A 130 3.86 -21.79 -13.58
CA ASP A 130 4.62 -21.21 -14.69
C ASP A 130 5.59 -20.13 -14.18
N PRO A 131 6.92 -20.39 -14.15
CA PRO A 131 7.89 -19.40 -13.70
C PRO A 131 7.93 -18.15 -14.59
N THR A 132 7.64 -18.29 -15.89
CA THR A 132 7.58 -17.15 -16.82
C THR A 132 6.44 -16.20 -16.45
N TYR A 133 5.32 -16.77 -16.02
CA TYR A 133 4.17 -16.01 -15.54
C TYR A 133 4.50 -15.26 -14.23
N LEU A 134 5.13 -15.96 -13.27
CA LEU A 134 5.54 -15.36 -12.01
C LEU A 134 6.57 -14.23 -12.19
N ASP A 135 7.55 -14.41 -13.07
CA ASP A 135 8.57 -13.40 -13.42
C ASP A 135 7.97 -12.12 -14.01
N GLY A 136 6.75 -12.18 -14.57
CA GLY A 136 6.07 -11.04 -15.17
C GLY A 136 5.91 -9.83 -14.25
N VAL A 137 5.87 -10.04 -12.92
CA VAL A 137 5.73 -8.94 -11.94
C VAL A 137 7.07 -8.31 -11.53
N ALA A 138 8.21 -8.87 -11.92
CA ALA A 138 9.55 -8.34 -11.59
C ALA A 138 9.76 -6.91 -12.14
N GLY A 139 9.14 -6.59 -13.28
CA GLY A 139 9.13 -5.25 -13.85
C GLY A 139 8.56 -4.19 -12.89
N THR A 140 7.57 -4.54 -12.08
CA THR A 140 6.95 -3.64 -11.10
C THR A 140 7.92 -3.32 -9.95
N PHE A 141 8.53 -4.35 -9.38
CA PHE A 141 9.50 -4.21 -8.29
C PHE A 141 10.74 -3.44 -8.72
N SER A 142 11.33 -3.82 -9.85
CA SER A 142 12.50 -3.14 -10.42
C SER A 142 12.20 -1.68 -10.76
N SER A 143 11.02 -1.39 -11.31
CA SER A 143 10.61 -0.01 -11.62
C SER A 143 10.42 0.84 -10.38
N LEU A 144 9.79 0.31 -9.31
CA LEU A 144 9.66 1.05 -8.05
C LEU A 144 11.04 1.33 -7.43
N LYS A 145 11.93 0.33 -7.39
CA LYS A 145 13.32 0.51 -6.95
C LYS A 145 14.01 1.62 -7.73
N ASN A 146 13.91 1.62 -9.06
CA ASN A 146 14.50 2.63 -9.92
C ASN A 146 13.91 4.03 -9.71
N VAL A 147 12.59 4.13 -9.47
CA VAL A 147 11.93 5.40 -9.16
C VAL A 147 12.45 5.97 -7.84
N LEU A 148 12.57 5.14 -6.80
CA LEU A 148 13.10 5.58 -5.51
C LEU A 148 14.57 6.01 -5.61
N GLN A 149 15.41 5.22 -6.28
CA GLN A 149 16.83 5.52 -6.48
C GLN A 149 17.08 6.84 -7.24
N ARG A 150 16.15 7.24 -8.10
CA ARG A 150 16.23 8.50 -8.88
C ARG A 150 15.53 9.67 -8.20
N SER A 151 14.82 9.43 -7.10
CA SER A 151 14.18 10.48 -6.30
C SER A 151 15.10 10.92 -5.18
N SER A 152 14.82 12.09 -4.60
CA SER A 152 15.54 12.60 -3.42
C SER A 152 14.98 12.08 -2.09
N THR A 153 14.00 11.16 -2.12
CA THR A 153 13.44 10.59 -0.88
C THR A 153 14.39 9.58 -0.25
N THR A 154 14.28 9.42 1.07
CA THR A 154 14.97 8.35 1.82
C THR A 154 14.05 7.15 2.12
N ALA A 155 12.78 7.24 1.69
CA ALA A 155 11.76 6.24 1.93
C ALA A 155 12.15 4.84 1.47
N LYS A 156 11.68 3.82 2.18
CA LYS A 156 11.90 2.42 1.82
C LYS A 156 10.70 1.86 1.06
N ALA A 157 10.94 1.01 0.07
CA ALA A 157 9.89 0.30 -0.64
C ALA A 157 9.32 -0.84 0.21
N TRP A 158 8.01 -0.92 0.34
CA TRP A 158 7.27 -2.06 0.93
C TRP A 158 6.21 -2.58 -0.06
N VAL A 159 5.89 -3.87 0.01
CA VAL A 159 4.60 -4.37 -0.50
C VAL A 159 3.59 -4.17 0.62
N GLY A 160 2.68 -3.21 0.43
CA GLY A 160 1.69 -2.81 1.45
C GLY A 160 0.48 -3.74 1.53
N GLU A 161 0.21 -4.46 0.44
CA GLU A 161 -0.87 -5.45 0.36
C GLU A 161 -0.57 -6.43 -0.79
N ALA A 162 -0.76 -7.72 -0.60
CA ALA A 162 -0.66 -8.70 -1.68
C ALA A 162 -1.43 -9.99 -1.42
N GLY A 163 -2.14 -10.52 -2.42
CA GLY A 163 -2.94 -11.74 -2.27
C GLY A 163 -2.88 -12.71 -3.45
N GLY A 164 -2.04 -12.42 -4.45
CA GLY A 164 -1.88 -13.25 -5.64
C GLY A 164 -3.06 -13.09 -6.58
N ALA A 165 -4.20 -13.68 -6.23
CA ALA A 165 -5.47 -13.50 -6.92
C ALA A 165 -6.38 -12.50 -6.18
N TRP A 166 -6.93 -11.52 -6.90
CA TRP A 166 -7.86 -10.54 -6.32
C TRP A 166 -9.28 -11.12 -6.21
N ASN A 167 -10.24 -10.37 -5.65
CA ASN A 167 -11.59 -10.85 -5.35
C ASN A 167 -11.65 -12.03 -4.36
N SER A 168 -10.85 -11.96 -3.29
CA SER A 168 -10.78 -12.94 -2.19
C SER A 168 -10.07 -14.26 -2.52
N GLY A 169 -9.35 -14.33 -3.65
CA GLY A 169 -8.62 -15.53 -4.06
C GLY A 169 -9.53 -16.61 -4.64
N HIS A 170 -8.94 -17.79 -4.85
CA HIS A 170 -9.61 -18.95 -5.46
C HIS A 170 -9.57 -20.13 -4.48
N HIS A 171 -10.72 -20.70 -4.17
CA HIS A 171 -10.84 -21.81 -3.21
C HIS A 171 -10.14 -23.07 -3.75
N LEU A 172 -9.44 -23.79 -2.89
CA LEU A 172 -8.55 -24.92 -3.21
C LEU A 172 -7.27 -24.53 -3.97
N VAL A 173 -7.01 -23.22 -4.10
CA VAL A 173 -5.77 -22.69 -4.68
C VAL A 173 -5.13 -21.70 -3.71
N SER A 174 -5.74 -20.53 -3.48
CA SER A 174 -5.21 -19.46 -2.62
C SER A 174 -5.11 -19.85 -1.13
N ASP A 175 -5.95 -20.79 -0.70
CA ASP A 175 -6.02 -21.40 0.64
C ASP A 175 -5.39 -22.81 0.68
N ALA A 176 -4.70 -23.23 -0.39
CA ALA A 176 -4.06 -24.53 -0.50
C ALA A 176 -2.53 -24.41 -0.61
N PHE A 177 -1.85 -25.57 -0.49
CA PHE A 177 -0.38 -25.64 -0.53
C PHE A 177 0.21 -25.06 -1.82
N VAL A 178 -0.47 -25.19 -2.96
CA VAL A 178 0.02 -24.69 -4.26
C VAL A 178 0.30 -23.19 -4.22
N ASN A 179 -0.46 -22.40 -3.46
CA ASN A 179 -0.23 -20.96 -3.35
C ASN A 179 1.07 -20.59 -2.59
N SER A 180 1.72 -21.56 -1.91
CA SER A 180 3.04 -21.34 -1.32
C SER A 180 4.12 -21.06 -2.38
N PHE A 181 4.02 -21.65 -3.58
CA PHE A 181 4.96 -21.39 -4.67
C PHE A 181 4.96 -19.92 -5.08
N TRP A 182 3.78 -19.35 -5.33
CA TRP A 182 3.62 -17.92 -5.59
C TRP A 182 4.10 -17.08 -4.40
N TYR A 183 3.70 -17.43 -3.18
CA TYR A 183 4.05 -16.60 -2.01
C TYR A 183 5.56 -16.52 -1.78
N PHE A 184 6.27 -17.65 -1.87
CA PHE A 184 7.74 -17.67 -1.73
C PHE A 184 8.45 -16.97 -2.88
N ASP A 185 7.97 -17.14 -4.10
CA ASP A 185 8.48 -16.40 -5.26
C ASP A 185 8.38 -14.88 -5.03
N GLN A 186 7.22 -14.39 -4.59
CA GLN A 186 7.01 -12.97 -4.34
C GLN A 186 7.83 -12.42 -3.17
N LEU A 187 8.08 -13.23 -2.13
CA LEU A 187 9.00 -12.88 -1.05
C LEU A 187 10.45 -12.77 -1.56
N GLY A 188 10.89 -13.73 -2.37
CA GLY A 188 12.21 -13.72 -3.01
C GLY A 188 12.41 -12.52 -3.94
N MET A 189 11.38 -12.21 -4.74
CA MET A 189 11.38 -11.08 -5.65
C MET A 189 11.43 -9.74 -4.88
N SER A 190 10.65 -9.63 -3.81
CA SER A 190 10.66 -8.47 -2.91
C SER A 190 12.05 -8.23 -2.31
N ALA A 191 12.69 -9.29 -1.80
CA ALA A 191 14.04 -9.20 -1.25
C ALA A 191 15.06 -8.77 -2.32
N THR A 192 14.99 -9.37 -3.52
CA THR A 192 15.89 -9.09 -4.66
C THR A 192 15.86 -7.61 -5.06
N TYR A 193 14.67 -7.02 -5.09
CA TYR A 193 14.48 -5.61 -5.46
C TYR A 193 14.50 -4.64 -4.27
N SER A 194 15.02 -5.09 -3.12
CA SER A 194 15.25 -4.26 -1.93
C SER A 194 13.97 -3.72 -1.27
N THR A 195 12.84 -4.38 -1.49
CA THR A 195 11.61 -4.18 -0.73
C THR A 195 11.82 -4.71 0.69
N LYS A 196 11.54 -3.89 1.70
CA LYS A 196 11.89 -4.19 3.11
C LYS A 196 10.83 -4.97 3.87
N THR A 197 9.60 -4.96 3.36
CA THR A 197 8.45 -5.61 4.01
C THR A 197 7.50 -6.13 2.96
N TYR A 198 6.87 -7.26 3.27
CA TYR A 198 5.79 -7.83 2.50
C TYR A 198 4.54 -8.07 3.35
N CYS A 199 3.47 -7.35 3.06
CA CYS A 199 2.20 -7.48 3.77
C CYS A 199 1.26 -8.42 3.00
N ARG A 200 1.11 -9.65 3.50
CA ARG A 200 0.21 -10.65 2.93
C ARG A 200 -1.25 -10.34 3.29
N GLN A 201 -2.08 -10.17 2.27
CA GLN A 201 -3.53 -10.22 2.37
C GLN A 201 -3.98 -11.69 2.43
N THR A 202 -4.60 -12.17 3.50
CA THR A 202 -4.72 -11.54 4.83
C THR A 202 -4.39 -12.56 5.92
N LEU A 203 -4.19 -12.09 7.15
CA LEU A 203 -3.95 -12.94 8.30
C LEU A 203 -5.19 -13.79 8.65
N ILE A 204 -6.37 -13.16 8.73
CA ILE A 204 -7.68 -13.80 8.99
C ILE A 204 -8.76 -12.99 8.27
N GLY A 205 -9.70 -13.67 7.59
CA GLY A 205 -10.81 -13.04 6.85
C GLY A 205 -10.53 -12.92 5.35
N GLY A 206 -11.36 -12.18 4.60
CA GLY A 206 -11.16 -12.02 3.16
C GLY A 206 -12.23 -11.26 2.38
N THR A 207 -13.40 -10.98 2.97
CA THR A 207 -14.50 -10.28 2.28
C THR A 207 -14.46 -8.75 2.40
N THR A 208 -13.53 -8.16 3.15
CA THR A 208 -13.28 -6.70 3.15
C THR A 208 -11.94 -6.37 3.83
N VAL A 209 -11.25 -5.36 3.29
CA VAL A 209 -9.88 -4.91 3.62
C VAL A 209 -9.62 -4.72 5.12
N PHE A 210 -8.84 -5.62 5.72
CA PHE A 210 -7.98 -5.33 6.86
C PHE A 210 -6.68 -6.11 6.72
N SER A 211 -5.63 -5.42 6.27
CA SER A 211 -4.25 -5.87 6.37
C SER A 211 -3.82 -5.63 7.83
N ALA A 212 -3.82 -6.66 8.67
CA ALA A 212 -3.28 -6.56 10.01
C ALA A 212 -1.75 -6.59 9.95
N LEU A 213 -1.12 -5.44 10.23
CA LEU A 213 0.32 -5.31 10.36
C LEU A 213 0.75 -5.72 11.77
N LEU A 214 1.29 -6.93 11.92
CA LEU A 214 2.08 -7.30 13.10
C LEU A 214 3.55 -7.04 12.77
N TRP A 215 4.10 -5.97 13.36
CA TRP A 215 5.54 -5.76 13.43
C TRP A 215 6.03 -6.37 14.74
N HIS A 216 7.15 -7.08 14.70
CA HIS A 216 7.94 -7.46 15.87
C HIS A 216 9.24 -6.66 15.83
#